data_AF-A0A942LZH2-F1
#
_entry.id   AF-A0A942LZH2-F1
#
_cell.length_a   1.000
_cell.length_b   1.000
_cell.length_c   1.000
_cell.angle_alpha   90.00
_cell.angle_beta   90.00
_cell.angle_gamma   90.00
#
_symmetry.space_group_name_H-M   'P 1'
#
loop_
_entity.id
_entity.type
_entity.pdbx_description
1 polymer ?
#
loop_
_entity_poly.entity_id
_entity_poly.type
_entity_poly.pdbx_seq_one_letter_code
_entity_poly.pdbx_strand_id
1 'polypeptide(L)'
;MSLKQFELPVEKLKRLCSPDELGFDTTDELEISHEIVGQERAVNALRLGLEITSSGYNIFVTGYVGTGRTTTVKCLLDELEKDKQVPDD
;
A
#
# COMPACT_ATOMS: atom_id res chain seq x y z
N MET A 1 -32.71 -18.81 30.38
CA MET A 1 -32.64 -18.54 28.91
C MET A 1 -31.75 -19.61 28.29
N SER A 2 -32.16 -20.21 27.18
CA SER A 2 -31.40 -21.28 26.52
C SER A 2 -30.27 -20.68 25.66
N LEU A 3 -29.03 -21.16 25.84
CA LEU A 3 -27.86 -20.68 25.08
C LEU A 3 -27.93 -21.06 23.59
N LYS A 4 -28.76 -22.03 23.21
CA LYS A 4 -28.93 -22.50 21.82
C LYS A 4 -29.33 -21.39 20.83
N GLN A 5 -30.03 -20.37 21.30
CA GLN A 5 -30.47 -19.26 20.43
C GLN A 5 -29.31 -18.35 19.98
N PHE A 6 -28.14 -18.48 20.60
CA PHE A 6 -26.94 -17.70 20.29
C PHE A 6 -25.88 -18.54 19.54
N GLU A 7 -26.18 -19.79 19.20
CA GLU A 7 -25.26 -20.65 18.45
C GLU A 7 -25.07 -20.10 17.03
N LEU A 8 -23.80 -19.93 16.63
CA LEU A 8 -23.46 -19.52 15.27
C LEU A 8 -23.37 -20.76 14.37
N PRO A 9 -24.06 -20.79 13.23
CA PRO A 9 -23.90 -21.87 12.26
C PRO A 9 -22.46 -21.89 11.70
N VAL A 10 -21.95 -23.08 11.38
CA VAL A 10 -20.53 -23.32 11.01
C VAL A 10 -20.09 -22.47 9.82
N GLU A 11 -21.01 -22.23 8.90
CA GLU A 11 -20.82 -21.46 7.68
C GLU A 11 -20.53 -19.98 7.97
N LYS A 12 -20.95 -19.48 9.14
CA LYS A 12 -20.68 -18.10 9.58
C LYS A 12 -19.40 -17.97 10.39
N LEU A 13 -18.69 -19.07 10.67
CA LEU A 13 -17.45 -19.06 11.43
C LEU A 13 -16.24 -18.60 10.60
N LYS A 14 -16.36 -18.60 9.26
CA LYS A 14 -15.29 -18.21 8.36
C LYS A 14 -15.82 -17.34 7.23
N ARG A 15 -15.05 -16.32 6.85
CA ARG A 15 -15.23 -15.64 5.57
C ARG A 15 -14.44 -16.42 4.53
N LEU A 16 -15.14 -17.13 3.65
CA LEU A 16 -14.52 -17.85 2.54
C LEU A 16 -14.30 -16.88 1.38
N CYS A 17 -13.13 -16.96 0.76
CA CYS A 17 -12.84 -16.34 -0.53
C CYS A 17 -12.74 -17.49 -1.53
N SER A 18 -13.62 -17.49 -2.54
CA SER A 18 -13.62 -18.52 -3.57
C SER A 18 -12.45 -18.25 -4.53
N PRO A 19 -11.52 -19.19 -4.75
CA PRO A 19 -10.44 -19.01 -5.71
C PRO A 19 -10.96 -18.72 -7.13
N ASP A 20 -12.08 -19.33 -7.50
CA ASP A 20 -12.72 -19.16 -8.81
C ASP A 20 -13.17 -17.70 -9.08
N GLU A 21 -13.35 -16.89 -8.03
CA GLU A 21 -13.69 -15.46 -8.15
C GLU A 21 -12.48 -14.58 -8.51
N LEU A 22 -11.25 -15.10 -8.38
CA LEU A 22 -10.02 -14.34 -8.62
C LEU A 22 -9.64 -14.26 -10.10
N GLY A 23 -10.09 -15.22 -10.92
CA GLY A 23 -9.92 -15.20 -12.37
C GLY A 23 -8.54 -15.61 -12.89
N PHE A 24 -7.71 -16.25 -12.07
CA PHE A 24 -6.40 -16.82 -12.44
C PHE A 24 -6.14 -18.10 -11.62
N ASP A 25 -5.34 -19.02 -12.16
CA ASP A 25 -5.03 -20.29 -11.48
C ASP A 25 -3.79 -20.14 -10.58
N THR A 26 -2.79 -19.37 -11.02
CA THR A 26 -1.53 -19.15 -10.32
C THR A 26 -1.12 -17.68 -10.35
N THR A 27 -0.39 -17.22 -9.33
CA THR A 27 0.11 -15.83 -9.30
C THR A 27 1.15 -15.53 -10.37
N ASP A 28 1.71 -16.55 -11.02
CA ASP A 28 2.67 -16.40 -12.12
C ASP A 28 2.01 -15.83 -13.39
N GLU A 29 0.67 -15.92 -13.48
CA GLU A 29 -0.13 -15.34 -14.57
C GLU A 29 -0.37 -13.83 -14.40
N LEU A 30 -0.07 -13.28 -13.23
CA LEU A 30 -0.33 -11.88 -12.91
C LEU A 30 0.84 -10.99 -13.29
N GLU A 31 0.53 -9.81 -13.84
CA GLU A 31 1.53 -8.76 -13.98
C GLU A 31 1.92 -8.21 -12.60
N ILE A 32 3.23 -8.01 -12.42
CA ILE A 32 3.76 -7.43 -11.18
C ILE A 32 3.28 -5.98 -11.10
N SER A 33 2.48 -5.68 -10.08
CA SER A 33 2.12 -4.31 -9.75
C SER A 33 3.17 -3.69 -8.84
N HIS A 34 3.60 -2.47 -9.19
CA HIS A 34 4.43 -1.61 -8.34
C HIS A 34 3.60 -0.61 -7.54
N GLU A 35 2.27 -0.72 -7.60
CA GLU A 35 1.37 0.18 -6.90
C GLU A 35 1.44 -0.01 -5.38
N ILE A 36 1.37 1.09 -4.65
CA ILE A 36 1.35 1.08 -3.19
C ILE A 36 -0.10 0.87 -2.72
N VAL A 37 -0.40 -0.37 -2.33
CA VAL A 37 -1.74 -0.77 -1.90
C VAL A 37 -2.11 -0.18 -0.53
N GLY A 38 -3.30 0.42 -0.44
CA GLY A 38 -3.93 0.82 0.83
C GLY A 38 -3.33 2.04 1.53
N GLN A 39 -2.43 2.80 0.87
CA GLN A 39 -1.76 3.97 1.45
C GLN A 39 -1.96 5.26 0.64
N GLU A 40 -3.11 5.41 -0.01
CA GLU A 40 -3.43 6.55 -0.89
C GLU A 40 -3.14 7.91 -0.24
N ARG A 41 -3.57 8.12 1.02
CA ARG A 41 -3.29 9.35 1.76
C ARG A 41 -1.79 9.61 1.92
N ALA A 42 -1.00 8.58 2.22
CA ALA A 42 0.43 8.73 2.43
C ALA A 42 1.15 9.05 1.11
N VAL A 43 0.75 8.40 0.02
CA VAL A 43 1.26 8.66 -1.33
C VAL A 43 0.99 10.11 -1.75
N ASN A 44 -0.24 10.59 -1.57
CA ASN A 44 -0.61 11.96 -1.93
C ASN A 44 0.14 13.00 -1.08
N ALA A 45 0.33 12.75 0.21
CA ALA A 45 1.10 13.64 1.09
C ALA A 45 2.58 13.69 0.70
N LEU A 46 3.17 12.56 0.31
CA LEU A 46 4.55 12.50 -0.18
C LEU A 46 4.71 13.26 -1.49
N ARG A 47 3.82 13.05 -2.47
CA ARG A 47 3.85 13.79 -3.75
C ARG A 47 3.81 15.30 -3.53
N LEU A 48 2.85 15.78 -2.74
CA LEU A 48 2.75 17.19 -2.39
C LEU A 48 4.02 17.70 -1.70
N GLY A 49 4.54 16.96 -0.72
CA GLY A 49 5.73 17.36 0.02
C GLY A 49 6.98 17.44 -0.87
N LEU A 50 7.10 16.55 -1.86
CA LEU A 50 8.24 16.47 -2.77
C LEU A 50 8.22 17.52 -3.89
N GLU A 51 7.06 18.12 -4.16
CA GLU A 51 6.93 19.27 -5.08
C GLU A 51 7.37 20.59 -4.43
N ILE A 52 7.40 20.66 -3.09
CA ILE A 52 7.78 21.88 -2.36
C ILE A 52 9.30 22.07 -2.43
N THR A 53 9.74 23.00 -3.28
CA THR A 53 11.14 23.38 -3.40
C THR A 53 11.44 24.56 -2.47
N SER A 54 11.69 24.26 -1.20
CA SER A 54 12.04 25.27 -0.19
C SER A 54 13.16 24.77 0.72
N SER A 55 14.18 25.60 0.93
CA SER A 55 15.29 25.25 1.81
C SER A 55 14.81 25.01 3.24
N GLY A 56 15.27 23.91 3.85
CA GLY A 56 14.87 23.52 5.20
C GLY A 56 13.51 22.83 5.31
N TYR A 57 12.80 22.61 4.19
CA TYR A 57 11.59 21.81 4.18
C TYR A 57 11.92 20.32 4.29
N ASN A 58 11.38 19.64 5.29
CA ASN A 58 11.63 18.23 5.56
C ASN A 58 10.31 17.46 5.69
N ILE A 59 10.31 16.21 5.24
CA ILE A 59 9.16 15.31 5.35
C ILE A 59 9.44 14.27 6.44
N PHE A 60 8.50 14.10 7.37
CA PHE A 60 8.53 13.05 8.38
C PHE A 60 7.49 11.96 8.07
N VAL A 61 7.93 10.70 8.06
CA VAL A 61 7.08 9.55 7.72
C VAL A 61 6.91 8.65 8.94
N THR A 62 5.66 8.30 9.28
CA THR A 62 5.31 7.45 10.42
C THR A 62 4.27 6.40 10.04
N GLY A 63 4.13 5.36 10.87
CA GLY A 63 3.23 4.23 10.64
C GLY A 63 3.59 3.02 11.49
N TYR A 64 2.90 1.90 11.31
CA TYR A 64 3.26 0.65 11.98
C TYR A 64 4.52 0.03 11.38
N VAL A 65 5.16 -0.85 12.15
CA VAL A 65 6.27 -1.67 11.64
C VAL A 65 5.71 -2.65 10.60
N GLY A 66 6.46 -2.87 9.52
CA GLY A 66 6.07 -3.81 8.46
C GLY A 66 5.13 -3.24 7.39
N THR A 67 4.75 -1.95 7.46
CA THR A 67 3.87 -1.34 6.43
C THR A 67 4.61 -0.82 5.20
N GLY A 68 5.87 -1.21 5.01
CA GLY A 68 6.64 -0.84 3.82
C GLY A 68 7.00 0.64 3.69
N ARG A 69 6.98 1.44 4.76
CA ARG A 69 7.24 2.92 4.73
C ARG A 69 8.45 3.32 3.88
N THR A 70 9.59 2.66 4.12
CA THR A 70 10.83 2.94 3.38
C THR A 70 10.73 2.54 1.92
N THR A 71 10.10 1.39 1.62
CA THR A 71 9.86 0.93 0.25
C THR A 71 9.00 1.92 -0.51
N THR A 72 7.89 2.37 0.09
CA THR A 72 7.00 3.39 -0.47
C THR A 72 7.73 4.69 -0.78
N VAL A 73 8.54 5.20 0.15
CA VAL A 73 9.30 6.44 -0.07
C VAL A 73 10.30 6.28 -1.22
N LYS A 74 11.02 5.16 -1.27
CA LYS A 74 11.98 4.89 -2.36
C LYS A 74 11.29 4.80 -3.72
N CYS A 75 10.23 4.01 -3.84
CA CYS A 75 9.50 3.89 -5.10
C CYS A 75 9.01 5.24 -5.64
N LEU A 76 8.49 6.11 -4.75
CA LEU A 76 8.05 7.45 -5.17
C LEU A 76 9.21 8.38 -5.56
N LEU A 77 10.36 8.28 -4.90
CA LEU A 77 11.54 9.05 -5.29
C LEU A 77 12.09 8.58 -6.64
N ASP A 78 12.18 7.27 -6.86
CA ASP A 78 12.64 6.66 -8.11
C ASP A 78 11.74 7.05 -9.31
N GLU A 79 10.43 7.25 -9.07
CA GLU A 79 9.49 7.78 -10.06
C GLU A 79 9.80 9.24 -10.42
N LEU A 80 10.11 10.08 -9.43
CA LEU A 80 10.32 11.52 -9.58
C LEU A 80 11.70 11.91 -10.13
N GLU A 81 12.72 11.08 -9.88
CA GLU A 81 14.10 11.34 -10.35
C GLU A 81 14.22 11.34 -11.88
N LYS A 82 13.31 10.66 -12.59
CA LYS A 82 13.33 10.56 -14.06
C LYS A 82 13.20 11.92 -14.77
N ASP A 83 12.62 12.91 -14.10
CA ASP A 83 12.29 14.21 -14.70
C ASP A 83 13.16 15.37 -14.18
N LYS A 84 14.19 15.08 -13.37
CA LYS A 84 15.03 16.13 -12.74
C LYS A 84 16.44 16.20 -13.33
N GLN A 85 16.98 17.42 -13.35
CA GLN A 85 18.34 17.68 -13.79
C GLN A 85 19.32 17.04 -12.80
N VAL A 86 20.36 16.38 -13.33
CA VAL A 86 21.42 15.78 -12.51
C VAL A 86 22.07 16.91 -11.69
N PRO A 87 22.25 16.74 -10.37
CA PRO A 87 22.93 17.73 -9.54
C PRO A 87 24.35 18.01 -10.03
N ASP A 88 24.83 19.23 -9.80
CA ASP A 88 26.25 19.57 -9.98
C ASP A 88 27.13 18.81 -8.96
N ASP A 89 28.39 18.59 -9.33
CA ASP A 89 29.42 17.96 -8.49
C ASP A 89 29.73 18.74 -7.19
#